data_AF-A0A832JXB1-F1
#
_entry.id   AF-A0A832JXB1-F1
#
_cell.length_a   1.000
_cell.length_b   1.000
_cell.length_c   1.000
_cell.angle_alpha   90.00
_cell.angle_beta   90.00
_cell.angle_gamma   90.00
#
_symmetry.space_group_name_H-M   'P 1'
#
loop_
_entity.id
_entity.type
_entity.pdbx_description
1 polymer ?
#
loop_
_entity_poly.entity_id
_entity_poly.type
_entity_poly.pdbx_seq_one_letter_code
_entity_poly.pdbx_strand_id
1 'polypeptide(L)'
;MSVINTNVYSLQGQNALRQTNKGLETSLERLSTGLRINSAKDDAAGLAISNRMTSQIRGMEVAARNANDGISMAQTAEGAMGTLTDTMQRMRDLAVQAANATNNAEDRDNLNAEFQQLQRELGRIIENTKFNGVKVLAGSLANGAKFQIGANTTADNQIEFSLASLQGANGLETVINSIAIGGTESHGDIMDAI
;
A
#
# COMPACT_ATOMS: atom_id res chain seq x y z
N MET A 1 -38.09 -57.04 47.76
CA MET A 1 -38.88 -55.80 47.93
C MET A 1 -39.22 -55.25 46.55
N SER A 2 -40.45 -55.50 46.07
CA SER A 2 -40.97 -54.89 44.85
C SER A 2 -41.71 -53.62 45.24
N VAL A 3 -41.18 -52.46 44.85
CA VAL A 3 -41.83 -51.16 45.02
C VAL A 3 -42.60 -50.87 43.73
N ILE A 4 -43.93 -50.89 43.80
CA ILE A 4 -44.82 -50.79 42.61
C ILE A 4 -44.96 -49.33 42.15
N ASN A 5 -44.84 -48.36 43.07
CA ASN A 5 -45.11 -46.95 42.79
C ASN A 5 -43.90 -46.17 42.21
N THR A 6 -42.69 -46.71 42.33
CA THR A 6 -41.48 -46.09 41.76
C THR A 6 -40.58 -47.18 41.19
N ASN A 7 -40.63 -47.34 39.88
CA ASN A 7 -39.82 -48.32 39.16
C ASN A 7 -38.40 -47.78 38.95
N VAL A 8 -37.49 -48.17 39.84
CA VAL A 8 -36.07 -47.74 39.82
C VAL A 8 -35.35 -48.19 38.54
N TYR A 9 -35.68 -49.38 38.00
CA TYR A 9 -35.09 -49.86 36.73
C TYR A 9 -35.53 -49.00 35.54
N SER A 10 -36.80 -48.57 35.49
CA SER A 10 -37.28 -47.64 34.47
C SER A 10 -36.60 -46.27 34.58
N LEU A 11 -36.43 -45.75 35.81
CA LEU A 11 -35.73 -44.48 36.04
C LEU A 11 -34.27 -44.54 35.59
N GLN A 12 -33.58 -45.66 35.83
CA GLN A 12 -32.21 -45.89 35.37
C GLN A 12 -32.14 -45.94 33.83
N GLY A 13 -33.08 -46.62 33.19
CA GLY A 13 -33.20 -46.64 31.72
C GLY A 13 -33.44 -45.25 31.12
N GLN A 14 -34.33 -44.46 31.73
CA GLN A 14 -34.59 -43.08 31.31
C GLN A 14 -33.37 -42.16 31.50
N ASN A 15 -32.61 -42.32 32.58
CA ASN A 15 -31.37 -41.56 32.80
C ASN A 15 -30.29 -41.92 31.78
N ALA A 16 -30.12 -43.20 31.45
CA ALA A 16 -29.20 -43.64 30.39
C ALA A 16 -29.61 -43.06 29.02
N LEU A 17 -30.90 -43.11 28.67
CA LEU A 17 -31.44 -42.50 27.44
C LEU A 17 -31.15 -40.99 27.37
N ARG A 18 -31.35 -40.25 28.47
CA ARG A 18 -31.03 -38.81 28.52
C ARG A 18 -29.55 -38.55 28.27
N GLN A 19 -28.65 -39.39 28.77
CA GLN A 19 -27.22 -39.23 28.54
C GLN A 19 -26.83 -39.53 27.09
N THR A 20 -27.40 -40.58 26.49
CA THR A 20 -27.21 -40.89 25.06
C THR A 20 -27.73 -39.77 24.17
N ASN A 21 -28.91 -39.23 24.44
CA ASN A 21 -29.47 -38.12 23.66
C ASN A 21 -28.59 -36.87 23.72
N LYS A 22 -28.03 -36.51 24.88
CA LYS A 22 -27.06 -35.39 24.99
C LYS A 22 -25.79 -35.62 24.17
N GLY A 23 -25.27 -36.85 24.16
CA GLY A 23 -24.11 -37.21 23.33
C GLY A 23 -24.40 -37.15 21.83
N LEU A 24 -25.60 -37.58 21.42
CA LEU A 24 -26.08 -37.48 20.04
C LEU A 24 -26.25 -36.01 19.62
N GLU A 25 -26.89 -35.17 20.43
CA GLU A 25 -27.05 -33.73 20.17
C GLU A 25 -25.69 -33.05 19.93
N THR A 26 -24.71 -33.33 20.80
CA THR A 26 -23.34 -32.79 20.63
C THR A 26 -22.68 -33.27 19.33
N SER A 27 -22.89 -34.55 18.98
CA SER A 27 -22.33 -35.12 17.75
C SER A 27 -22.97 -34.51 16.50
N LEU A 28 -24.28 -34.27 16.53
CA LEU A 28 -25.02 -33.60 15.46
C LEU A 28 -24.59 -32.13 15.31
N GLU A 29 -24.36 -31.43 16.43
CA GLU A 29 -23.85 -30.04 16.40
C GLU A 29 -22.47 -29.97 15.75
N ARG A 30 -21.55 -30.86 16.15
CA ARG A 30 -20.21 -30.96 15.54
C ARG A 30 -20.25 -31.37 14.07
N LEU A 31 -21.17 -32.26 13.69
CA LEU A 31 -21.36 -32.66 12.30
C LEU A 31 -21.90 -31.49 11.45
N SER A 32 -22.88 -30.75 11.97
CA SER A 32 -23.50 -29.63 11.24
C SER A 32 -22.57 -28.44 11.08
N THR A 33 -21.69 -28.20 12.05
CA THR A 33 -20.72 -27.09 12.02
C THR A 33 -19.40 -27.48 11.39
N GLY A 34 -19.07 -28.77 11.37
CA GLY A 34 -17.74 -29.28 11.03
C GLY A 34 -16.66 -28.92 12.06
N LEU A 35 -17.03 -28.28 13.17
CA LEU A 35 -16.09 -27.82 14.20
C LEU A 35 -16.13 -28.76 15.40
N ARG A 36 -14.95 -29.12 15.90
CA ARG A 36 -14.82 -29.92 17.12
C ARG A 36 -15.19 -29.14 18.38
N ILE A 37 -14.94 -27.83 18.39
CA ILE A 37 -15.19 -26.92 19.52
C ILE A 37 -16.23 -25.90 19.06
N ASN A 38 -17.47 -26.04 19.53
CA ASN A 38 -18.57 -25.13 19.19
C ASN A 38 -18.86 -24.12 20.30
N SER A 39 -18.58 -24.49 21.56
CA SER A 39 -18.85 -23.64 22.71
C SER A 39 -17.70 -23.64 23.72
N ALA A 40 -17.69 -22.64 24.60
CA ALA A 40 -16.74 -22.58 25.72
C ALA A 40 -16.93 -23.72 26.73
N LYS A 41 -18.07 -24.44 26.69
CA LYS A 41 -18.34 -25.61 27.53
C LYS A 41 -17.56 -26.85 27.05
N ASP A 42 -17.23 -26.92 25.76
CA ASP A 42 -16.46 -28.02 25.18
C ASP A 42 -14.96 -27.89 25.51
N ASP A 43 -14.39 -26.72 25.27
CA ASP A 43 -12.99 -26.40 25.54
C ASP A 43 -12.78 -24.87 25.54
N ALA A 44 -12.78 -24.26 26.73
CA ALA A 44 -12.61 -22.81 26.87
C ALA A 44 -11.24 -22.33 26.40
N ALA A 45 -10.17 -23.12 26.63
CA ALA A 45 -8.81 -22.77 26.24
C ALA A 45 -8.62 -22.90 24.72
N GLY A 46 -9.11 -24.00 24.13
CA GLY A 46 -9.11 -24.21 22.70
C GLY A 46 -9.91 -23.14 21.96
N LEU A 47 -11.10 -22.80 22.44
CA LEU A 47 -11.91 -21.71 21.87
C LEU A 47 -11.20 -20.36 21.95
N ALA A 48 -10.54 -20.05 23.07
CA ALA A 48 -9.78 -18.79 23.22
C ALA A 48 -8.60 -18.71 22.23
N ILE A 49 -7.87 -19.81 22.03
CA ILE A 49 -6.78 -19.88 21.04
C ILE A 49 -7.34 -19.74 19.63
N SER A 50 -8.41 -20.45 19.29
CA SER A 50 -9.06 -20.38 17.97
C SER A 50 -9.58 -18.97 17.67
N ASN A 51 -10.16 -18.28 18.66
CA ASN A 51 -10.58 -16.89 18.49
C ASN A 51 -9.41 -15.94 18.26
N ARG A 52 -8.31 -16.12 19.00
CA ARG A 52 -7.08 -15.32 18.79
C ARG A 52 -6.49 -15.56 17.40
N MET A 53 -6.42 -16.82 16.97
CA MET A 53 -5.95 -17.17 15.61
C MET A 53 -6.88 -16.61 14.54
N THR A 54 -8.20 -16.66 14.73
CA THR A 54 -9.18 -16.08 13.80
C THR A 54 -9.01 -14.56 13.70
N SER A 55 -8.82 -13.88 14.82
CA SER A 55 -8.52 -12.45 14.83
C SER A 55 -7.22 -12.13 14.09
N GLN A 56 -6.19 -12.97 14.28
CA GLN A 56 -4.91 -12.82 13.59
C GLN A 56 -5.07 -13.03 12.07
N ILE A 57 -5.83 -14.04 11.64
CA ILE A 57 -6.10 -14.30 10.21
C ILE A 57 -6.83 -13.10 9.58
N ARG A 58 -7.89 -12.61 10.21
CA ARG A 58 -8.62 -11.41 9.72
C ARG A 58 -7.72 -10.18 9.67
N GLY A 59 -6.84 -10.00 10.67
CA GLY A 59 -5.83 -8.95 10.67
C GLY A 59 -4.87 -9.08 9.49
N MET A 60 -4.39 -10.30 9.20
CA MET A 60 -3.52 -10.59 8.06
C MET A 60 -4.21 -10.35 6.71
N GLU A 61 -5.50 -10.65 6.58
CA GLU A 61 -6.27 -10.37 5.35
C GLU A 61 -6.38 -8.86 5.06
N VAL A 62 -6.57 -8.04 6.10
CA VAL A 62 -6.54 -6.57 5.96
C VAL A 62 -5.13 -6.10 5.63
N ALA A 63 -4.12 -6.62 6.32
CA ALA A 63 -2.73 -6.32 6.07
C ALA A 63 -2.29 -6.64 4.62
N ALA A 64 -2.74 -7.76 4.06
CA ALA A 64 -2.48 -8.11 2.68
C ALA A 64 -3.08 -7.09 1.70
N ARG A 65 -4.29 -6.58 1.99
CA ARG A 65 -4.89 -5.49 1.19
C ARG A 65 -4.09 -4.19 1.30
N ASN A 66 -3.71 -3.79 2.51
CA ASN A 66 -2.88 -2.61 2.73
C ASN A 66 -1.52 -2.71 2.01
N ALA A 67 -0.91 -3.90 1.98
CA ALA A 67 0.33 -4.14 1.25
C ALA A 67 0.13 -3.95 -0.26
N ASN A 68 -0.98 -4.44 -0.82
CA ASN A 68 -1.32 -4.22 -2.23
C ASN A 68 -1.57 -2.74 -2.54
N ASP A 69 -2.17 -1.98 -1.63
CA ASP A 69 -2.32 -0.52 -1.77
C ASP A 69 -0.94 0.17 -1.80
N GLY A 70 -0.01 -0.25 -0.93
CA GLY A 70 1.37 0.22 -0.95
C GLY A 70 2.09 -0.10 -2.27
N ILE A 71 1.92 -1.31 -2.81
CA ILE A 71 2.45 -1.70 -4.13
C ILE A 71 1.87 -0.82 -5.24
N SER A 72 0.55 -0.63 -5.24
CA SER A 72 -0.13 0.18 -6.26
C SER A 72 0.32 1.64 -6.23
N MET A 73 0.53 2.17 -5.03
CA MET A 73 1.09 3.52 -4.84
C MET A 73 2.52 3.61 -5.36
N ALA A 74 3.37 2.64 -5.04
CA ALA A 74 4.75 2.59 -5.52
C ALA A 74 4.82 2.50 -7.06
N GLN A 75 3.99 1.65 -7.68
CA GLN A 75 3.90 1.53 -9.14
C GLN A 75 3.41 2.82 -9.81
N THR A 76 2.46 3.54 -9.18
CA THR A 76 2.00 4.85 -9.68
C THR A 76 3.14 5.88 -9.64
N ALA A 77 3.92 5.89 -8.56
CA ALA A 77 5.08 6.76 -8.44
C ALA A 77 6.16 6.38 -9.47
N GLU A 78 6.47 5.10 -9.63
CA GLU A 78 7.46 4.58 -10.59
C GLU A 78 7.10 4.94 -12.04
N GLY A 79 5.85 4.72 -12.45
CA GLY A 79 5.39 5.07 -13.80
C GLY A 79 5.52 6.57 -14.08
N ALA A 80 5.17 7.42 -13.11
CA ALA A 80 5.32 8.86 -13.25
C ALA A 80 6.81 9.28 -13.31
N MET A 81 7.68 8.66 -12.50
CA MET A 81 9.13 8.90 -12.56
C MET A 81 9.75 8.46 -13.90
N GLY A 82 9.23 7.40 -14.53
CA GLY A 82 9.60 7.02 -15.90
C GLY A 82 9.31 8.14 -16.89
N THR A 83 8.09 8.70 -16.86
CA THR A 83 7.73 9.84 -17.74
C THR A 83 8.56 11.09 -17.47
N LEU A 84 8.90 11.37 -16.20
CA LEU A 84 9.82 12.47 -15.85
C LEU A 84 11.20 12.23 -16.46
N THR A 85 11.72 11.02 -16.39
CA THR A 85 13.03 10.65 -16.96
C THR A 85 13.07 10.85 -18.46
N ASP A 86 12.05 10.38 -19.20
CA ASP A 86 11.97 10.56 -20.66
C ASP A 86 11.89 12.04 -21.05
N THR A 87 11.13 12.83 -20.29
CA THR A 87 10.99 14.27 -20.52
C THR A 87 12.31 15.01 -20.26
N MET A 88 13.04 14.63 -19.20
CA MET A 88 14.36 15.20 -18.89
C MET A 88 15.41 14.83 -19.94
N GLN A 89 15.35 13.62 -20.50
CA GLN A 89 16.21 13.24 -21.63
C GLN A 89 15.93 14.11 -22.86
N ARG A 90 14.66 14.35 -23.20
CA ARG A 90 14.29 15.27 -24.30
C ARG A 90 14.79 16.70 -24.05
N MET A 91 14.67 17.19 -22.81
CA MET A 91 15.20 18.49 -22.41
C MET A 91 16.73 18.56 -22.58
N ARG A 92 17.45 17.49 -22.24
CA ARG A 92 18.89 17.38 -22.49
C ARG A 92 19.21 17.43 -23.98
N ASP A 93 18.47 16.73 -24.82
CA ASP A 93 18.68 16.76 -26.27
C ASP A 93 18.52 18.18 -26.84
N LEU A 94 17.46 18.90 -26.42
CA LEU A 94 17.22 20.29 -26.81
C LEU A 94 18.35 21.21 -26.34
N ALA A 95 18.85 21.01 -25.12
CA ALA A 95 19.98 21.76 -24.62
C ALA A 95 21.23 21.52 -25.50
N VAL A 96 21.61 20.26 -25.75
CA VAL A 96 22.76 19.93 -26.61
C VAL A 96 22.58 20.53 -28.00
N GLN A 97 21.37 20.47 -28.55
CA GLN A 97 21.05 21.05 -29.85
C GLN A 97 21.26 22.57 -29.84
N ALA A 98 20.75 23.29 -28.84
CA ALA A 98 20.88 24.74 -28.72
C ALA A 98 22.33 25.22 -28.56
N ALA A 99 23.20 24.40 -27.95
CA ALA A 99 24.62 24.67 -27.78
C ALA A 99 25.44 24.61 -29.09
N ASN A 100 24.89 24.05 -30.16
CA ASN A 100 25.59 24.03 -31.44
C ASN A 100 25.77 25.47 -31.99
N ALA A 101 26.99 25.80 -32.39
CA ALA A 101 27.38 27.14 -32.87
C ALA A 101 26.68 27.54 -34.18
N THR A 102 26.18 26.56 -34.95
CA THR A 102 25.51 26.78 -36.24
C THR A 102 24.08 27.29 -36.12
N ASN A 103 23.45 27.20 -34.95
CA ASN A 103 22.09 27.69 -34.75
C ASN A 103 22.09 29.22 -34.62
N ASN A 104 21.13 29.86 -35.29
CA ASN A 104 20.92 31.30 -35.16
C ASN A 104 20.15 31.64 -33.86
N ALA A 105 19.95 32.93 -33.57
CA ALA A 105 19.25 33.35 -32.36
C ALA A 105 17.77 32.91 -32.33
N GLU A 106 17.08 32.99 -33.46
CA GLU A 106 15.67 32.61 -33.60
C GLU A 106 15.46 31.10 -33.39
N ASP A 107 16.38 30.26 -33.88
CA ASP A 107 16.38 28.82 -33.67
C ASP A 107 16.58 28.48 -32.18
N ARG A 108 17.47 29.21 -31.49
CA ARG A 108 17.68 29.04 -30.05
C ARG A 108 16.45 29.47 -29.24
N ASP A 109 15.78 30.55 -29.65
CA ASP A 109 14.54 31.01 -29.01
C ASP A 109 13.41 29.97 -29.16
N ASN A 110 13.27 29.36 -30.34
CA ASN A 110 12.29 28.30 -30.59
C ASN A 110 12.57 27.03 -29.78
N LEU A 111 13.84 26.59 -29.73
CA LEU A 111 14.24 25.44 -28.89
C LEU A 111 14.00 25.73 -27.40
N ASN A 112 14.26 26.97 -26.96
CA ASN A 112 14.01 27.39 -25.59
C ASN A 112 12.52 27.41 -25.26
N ALA A 113 11.65 27.80 -26.20
CA ALA A 113 10.21 27.73 -26.00
C ALA A 113 9.72 26.28 -25.80
N GLU A 114 10.26 25.32 -26.56
CA GLU A 114 9.99 23.88 -26.37
C GLU A 114 10.49 23.41 -24.99
N PHE A 115 11.72 23.78 -24.62
CA PHE A 115 12.31 23.44 -23.31
C PHE A 115 11.47 23.96 -22.14
N GLN A 116 10.97 25.20 -22.20
CA GLN A 116 10.09 25.79 -21.19
C GLN A 116 8.72 25.11 -21.13
N GLN A 117 8.21 24.59 -22.25
CA GLN A 117 6.99 23.80 -22.24
C GLN A 117 7.22 22.46 -21.52
N LEU A 118 8.36 21.81 -21.74
CA LEU A 118 8.72 20.57 -21.03
C LEU A 118 8.98 20.81 -19.54
N GLN A 119 9.60 21.93 -19.14
CA GLN A 119 9.72 22.33 -17.73
C GLN A 119 8.37 22.43 -17.02
N ARG A 120 7.40 23.11 -17.65
CA ARG A 120 6.03 23.24 -17.11
C ARG A 120 5.35 21.88 -17.02
N GLU A 121 5.59 21.01 -17.98
CA GLU A 121 5.06 19.65 -17.97
C GLU A 121 5.65 18.79 -16.85
N LEU A 122 6.96 18.87 -16.59
CA LEU A 122 7.60 18.21 -15.44
C LEU A 122 6.95 18.67 -14.12
N GLY A 123 6.82 19.99 -13.92
CA GLY A 123 6.15 20.55 -12.74
C GLY A 123 4.71 20.04 -12.60
N ARG A 124 3.97 20.01 -13.71
CA ARG A 124 2.59 19.49 -13.76
C ARG A 124 2.51 18.01 -13.37
N ILE A 125 3.41 17.17 -13.86
CA ILE A 125 3.45 15.73 -13.54
C ILE A 125 3.75 15.54 -12.05
N ILE A 126 4.72 16.27 -11.49
CA ILE A 126 5.08 16.17 -10.08
C ILE A 126 3.91 16.60 -9.18
N GLU A 127 3.20 17.67 -9.54
CA GLU A 127 2.05 18.19 -8.76
C GLU A 127 0.79 17.34 -8.85
N ASN A 128 0.53 16.74 -10.01
CA ASN A 128 -0.73 16.06 -10.31
C ASN A 128 -0.67 14.54 -10.16
N THR A 129 0.51 13.92 -10.06
CA THR A 129 0.61 12.49 -9.74
C THR A 129 0.10 12.24 -8.33
N LYS A 130 -1.09 11.65 -8.24
CA LYS A 130 -1.79 11.38 -6.98
C LYS A 130 -2.23 9.93 -6.90
N PHE A 131 -2.09 9.33 -5.73
CA PHE A 131 -2.69 8.05 -5.39
C PHE A 131 -3.66 8.27 -4.23
N ASN A 132 -4.94 7.93 -4.44
CA ASN A 132 -5.99 8.13 -3.43
C ASN A 132 -6.00 9.54 -2.80
N GLY A 133 -5.78 10.57 -3.62
CA GLY A 133 -5.73 11.99 -3.18
C GLY A 133 -4.39 12.44 -2.60
N VAL A 134 -3.46 11.53 -2.29
CA VAL A 134 -2.12 11.86 -1.78
C VAL A 134 -1.18 12.15 -2.95
N LYS A 135 -0.48 13.28 -2.92
CA LYS A 135 0.53 13.64 -3.95
C LYS A 135 1.81 12.85 -3.71
N VAL A 136 2.06 11.84 -4.54
CA VAL A 136 3.16 10.89 -4.31
C VAL A 136 4.55 11.48 -4.58
N LEU A 137 4.67 12.41 -5.54
CA LEU A 137 5.96 13.02 -5.94
C LEU A 137 6.21 14.43 -5.37
N ALA A 138 5.15 15.12 -4.94
CA ALA A 138 5.21 16.50 -4.43
C ALA A 138 5.44 16.56 -2.90
N GLY A 139 6.09 15.55 -2.32
CA GLY A 139 6.54 15.60 -0.92
C GLY A 139 5.53 15.21 0.15
N SER A 140 4.31 14.78 -0.19
CA SER A 140 3.36 14.31 0.84
C SER A 140 3.84 13.05 1.58
N LEU A 141 4.85 12.34 1.04
CA LEU A 141 5.47 11.16 1.64
C LEU A 141 6.82 11.47 2.31
N ALA A 142 7.23 12.74 2.40
CA ALA A 142 8.52 13.12 2.97
C ALA A 142 8.68 12.74 4.45
N ASN A 143 7.57 12.70 5.19
CA ASN A 143 7.53 12.30 6.60
C ASN A 143 7.27 10.79 6.80
N GLY A 144 7.35 10.00 5.73
CA GLY A 144 7.12 8.55 5.74
C GLY A 144 5.65 8.15 5.65
N ALA A 145 5.32 7.35 4.64
CA ALA A 145 4.06 6.64 4.52
C ALA A 145 4.18 5.27 5.19
N LYS A 146 3.36 5.02 6.22
CA LYS A 146 3.38 3.78 6.99
C LYS A 146 2.25 2.86 6.54
N PHE A 147 2.60 1.68 6.06
CA PHE A 147 1.66 0.63 5.70
C PHE A 147 1.67 -0.45 6.76
N GLN A 148 0.49 -0.69 7.35
CA GLN A 148 0.29 -1.76 8.31
C GLN A 148 0.14 -3.09 7.57
N ILE A 149 1.17 -3.95 7.67
CA ILE A 149 1.28 -5.22 6.94
C ILE A 149 1.26 -6.46 7.86
N GLY A 150 0.95 -6.30 9.14
CA GLY A 150 0.71 -7.42 10.05
C GLY A 150 -0.55 -7.26 10.89
N ALA A 151 -0.92 -8.34 11.58
CA ALA A 151 -2.13 -8.41 12.39
C ALA A 151 -2.04 -7.70 13.75
N ASN A 152 -0.83 -7.31 14.17
CA ASN A 152 -0.58 -6.63 15.44
C ASN A 152 -0.29 -5.15 15.22
N THR A 153 -0.50 -4.31 16.24
CA THR A 153 -0.32 -2.85 16.15
C THR A 153 1.09 -2.37 16.44
N THR A 154 2.08 -3.26 16.60
CA THR A 154 3.47 -2.89 16.90
C THR A 154 4.21 -2.46 15.63
N ALA A 155 5.26 -1.64 15.80
CA ALA A 155 6.08 -1.11 14.72
C ALA A 155 6.72 -2.21 13.84
N ASP A 156 6.97 -3.40 14.39
CA ASP A 156 7.53 -4.55 13.64
C ASP A 156 6.61 -5.05 12.51
N ASN A 157 5.34 -4.63 12.52
CA ASN A 157 4.33 -5.00 11.53
C ASN A 157 4.03 -3.87 10.54
N GLN A 158 4.90 -2.85 10.49
CA GLN A 158 4.75 -1.70 9.60
C GLN A 158 5.93 -1.63 8.63
N ILE A 159 5.63 -1.31 7.37
CA ILE A 159 6.63 -0.86 6.40
C ILE A 159 6.48 0.64 6.26
N GLU A 160 7.56 1.37 6.47
CA GLU A 160 7.64 2.79 6.21
C GLU A 160 8.35 3.03 4.88
N PHE A 161 7.69 3.76 3.99
CA PHE A 161 8.25 4.21 2.72
C PHE A 161 8.28 5.73 2.72
N SER A 162 9.47 6.30 2.53
CA SER A 162 9.63 7.76 2.37
C SER A 162 10.08 8.06 0.95
N LEU A 163 9.46 9.07 0.36
CA LEU A 163 9.90 9.66 -0.89
C LEU A 163 10.06 11.16 -0.65
N ALA A 164 11.29 11.64 -0.81
CA ALA A 164 11.59 13.06 -0.74
C ALA A 164 10.82 13.81 -1.84
N SER A 165 10.44 15.06 -1.56
CA SER A 165 9.79 15.90 -2.57
C SER A 165 10.72 16.11 -3.76
N LEU A 166 10.25 15.78 -4.97
CA LEU A 166 11.00 16.10 -6.18
C LEU A 166 10.99 17.62 -6.46
N GLN A 167 9.99 18.36 -5.95
CA GLN A 167 9.95 19.83 -6.08
C GLN A 167 11.02 20.56 -5.27
N GLY A 168 11.47 20.00 -4.14
CA GLY A 168 12.50 20.58 -3.27
C GLY A 168 13.88 19.97 -3.48
N ALA A 169 14.06 19.15 -4.52
CA ALA A 169 15.38 18.67 -4.90
C ALA A 169 16.11 19.81 -5.61
N ASN A 170 17.16 20.36 -4.98
CA ASN A 170 17.86 21.58 -5.43
C ASN A 170 18.19 21.62 -6.93
N GLY A 171 18.51 20.48 -7.56
CA GLY A 171 18.74 20.38 -9.01
C GLY A 171 17.47 20.57 -9.85
N LEU A 172 16.38 19.88 -9.48
CA LEU A 172 15.13 19.93 -10.23
C LEU A 172 14.34 21.24 -10.00
N GLU A 173 14.47 21.87 -8.84
CA GLU A 173 13.88 23.20 -8.58
C GLU A 173 14.49 24.27 -9.50
N THR A 174 15.81 24.22 -9.68
CA THR A 174 16.55 25.10 -10.61
C THR A 174 16.10 24.84 -12.06
N VAL A 175 15.98 23.56 -12.45
CA VAL A 175 15.44 23.16 -13.76
C VAL A 175 13.99 23.61 -13.95
N ILE A 176 13.13 23.65 -12.93
CA ILE A 176 11.72 24.04 -13.11
C ILE A 176 11.54 25.56 -13.16
N ASN A 177 12.35 26.33 -12.42
CA ASN A 177 12.07 27.75 -12.18
C ASN A 177 12.99 28.75 -12.90
N SER A 178 14.22 28.39 -13.30
CA SER A 178 15.21 29.41 -13.70
C SER A 178 16.05 29.10 -14.94
N ILE A 179 16.05 27.88 -15.48
CA ILE A 179 16.93 27.53 -16.61
C ILE A 179 16.31 27.93 -17.96
N ALA A 180 17.07 28.66 -18.78
CA ALA A 180 16.78 28.93 -20.19
C ALA A 180 18.00 28.59 -21.05
N ILE A 181 17.81 27.95 -22.20
CA ILE A 181 18.89 27.46 -23.08
C ILE A 181 19.39 28.52 -24.10
N GLY A 182 18.85 29.75 -24.06
CA GLY A 182 19.17 30.85 -24.99
C GLY A 182 19.92 32.04 -24.39
N GLY A 183 20.12 32.08 -23.06
CA GLY A 183 20.86 33.14 -22.37
C GLY A 183 22.33 32.79 -22.13
N THR A 184 23.15 33.77 -21.77
CA THR A 184 24.57 33.60 -21.37
C THR A 184 24.80 32.78 -20.09
N GLU A 185 23.74 32.19 -19.52
CA GLU A 185 23.86 31.29 -18.39
C GLU A 185 24.29 29.91 -18.86
N SER A 186 25.30 29.38 -18.18
CA SER A 186 26.22 28.39 -18.69
C SER A 186 25.48 27.11 -19.07
N HIS A 187 25.72 26.63 -20.29
CA HIS A 187 25.37 25.28 -20.71
C HIS A 187 25.85 24.20 -19.71
N GLY A 188 26.87 24.51 -18.89
CA GLY A 188 27.33 23.68 -17.77
C GLY A 188 26.33 23.59 -16.61
N ASP A 189 25.64 24.68 -16.26
CA ASP A 189 24.64 24.68 -15.17
C ASP A 189 23.41 23.84 -15.53
N ILE A 190 23.13 23.70 -16.83
CA ILE A 190 22.04 22.87 -17.38
C ILE A 190 22.39 21.39 -17.36
N MET A 191 23.64 21.04 -17.67
CA MET A 191 24.12 19.65 -17.63
C MET A 191 24.39 19.17 -16.20
N ASP A 192 24.78 20.06 -15.29
CA ASP A 192 24.97 19.73 -13.88
C ASP A 192 23.63 19.61 -13.12
N ALA A 193 22.54 20.19 -13.65
CA ALA A 193 21.20 20.14 -13.06
C ALA A 193 20.29 19.02 -13.59
N ILE A 194 20.59 18.43 -14.76
CA ILE A 194 19.85 17.32 -15.41
C ILE A 194 20.63 16.01 -15.35
#